data_AF-A0A4U0ERS8-F1
#
_entry.id   AF-A0A4U0ERS8-F1
#
_cell.length_a   1.000
_cell.length_b   1.000
_cell.length_c   1.000
_cell.angle_alpha   90.00
_cell.angle_beta   90.00
_cell.angle_gamma   90.00
#
_symmetry.space_group_name_H-M   'P 1'
#
loop_
_entity.id
_entity.type
_entity.pdbx_description
1 polymer ?
#
loop_
_entity_poly.entity_id
_entity_poly.type
_entity_poly.pdbx_seq_one_letter_code
_entity_poly.pdbx_strand_id
1 'polypeptide(L)'
;MIELLFFSSRTCSVCQVLKPKLLTSVTTQFPDIKFTIIDVEQQQELAAQHLVFTLPVVLIMVYKKEQYRFIKSFSVNEVIDKLERLQQLMR
;
A
#
# COMPACT_ATOMS: atom_id res chain seq x y z
N MET A 1 12.30 7.17 6.05
CA MET A 1 11.48 6.01 6.50
C MET A 1 10.40 5.79 5.47
N ILE A 2 10.30 4.57 4.95
CA ILE A 2 9.31 4.17 3.94
C ILE A 2 8.14 3.49 4.67
N GLU A 3 6.92 3.89 4.35
CA GLU A 3 5.69 3.27 4.86
C GLU A 3 4.79 2.93 3.68
N LEU A 4 4.18 1.76 3.70
CA LEU A 4 3.22 1.33 2.70
C LEU A 4 1.84 1.25 3.32
N LEU A 5 0.89 2.00 2.76
CA LEU A 5 -0.49 2.07 3.21
C LEU A 5 -1.37 1.31 2.22
N PHE A 6 -2.03 0.25 2.69
CA PHE A 6 -2.98 -0.52 1.90
C PHE A 6 -4.40 -0.23 2.37
N PHE A 7 -5.16 0.52 1.56
CA PHE A 7 -6.56 0.82 1.81
C PHE A 7 -7.43 -0.29 1.24
N SER A 8 -8.23 -0.90 2.11
CA SER A 8 -9.10 -2.03 1.79
C SER A 8 -10.46 -1.91 2.47
N SER A 9 -11.43 -2.69 2.00
CA SER A 9 -12.73 -2.89 2.67
C SER A 9 -13.06 -4.38 2.71
N ARG A 10 -14.02 -4.77 3.56
CA ARG A 10 -14.49 -6.16 3.65
C ARG A 10 -15.26 -6.57 2.40
N THR A 11 -15.93 -5.62 1.76
CA THR A 11 -16.75 -5.81 0.56
C THR A 11 -15.94 -5.90 -0.74
N CYS A 12 -14.63 -5.67 -0.71
CA CYS A 12 -13.76 -5.66 -1.89
C CYS A 12 -13.19 -7.06 -2.20
N SER A 13 -13.76 -7.76 -3.20
CA SER A 13 -13.30 -9.09 -3.63
C SER A 13 -11.84 -9.12 -4.07
N VAL A 14 -11.40 -8.07 -4.78
CA VAL A 14 -10.01 -7.94 -5.27
C VAL A 14 -9.02 -7.82 -4.10
N CYS A 15 -9.42 -7.11 -3.04
CA CYS A 15 -8.60 -6.88 -1.85
C CYS A 15 -8.28 -8.19 -1.11
N GLN A 16 -9.20 -9.16 -1.11
CA GLN A 16 -8.99 -10.46 -0.44
C GLN A 16 -7.82 -11.25 -1.04
N VAL A 17 -7.58 -11.12 -2.34
CA VAL A 17 -6.47 -11.79 -3.04
C VAL A 17 -5.18 -10.97 -2.96
N LEU A 18 -5.28 -9.64 -3.09
CA LEU A 18 -4.12 -8.74 -3.10
C LEU A 18 -3.47 -8.58 -1.73
N LYS A 19 -4.27 -8.45 -0.68
CA LYS A 19 -3.82 -8.23 0.70
C LYS A 19 -2.77 -9.26 1.18
N PRO A 20 -3.04 -10.58 1.14
CA PRO A 20 -2.06 -11.56 1.62
C PRO A 20 -0.80 -11.58 0.76
N LYS A 21 -0.93 -11.45 -0.57
CA LYS A 21 0.23 -11.45 -1.48
C LYS A 21 1.14 -10.25 -1.24
N LEU A 22 0.57 -9.05 -1.14
CA LEU A 22 1.32 -7.84 -0.82
C LEU A 22 1.97 -7.93 0.56
N LEU A 23 1.22 -8.36 1.57
CA LEU A 23 1.73 -8.47 2.93
C LEU A 23 2.94 -9.40 2.98
N THR A 24 2.82 -10.62 2.45
CA THR A 24 3.92 -11.59 2.40
C THR A 24 5.11 -11.07 1.60
N SER A 25 4.88 -10.53 0.39
CA SER A 25 5.98 -10.02 -0.44
C SER A 25 6.70 -8.85 0.23
N VAL A 26 5.99 -7.95 0.91
CA VAL A 26 6.60 -6.80 1.58
C VAL A 26 7.33 -7.22 2.86
N THR A 27 6.72 -8.04 3.72
CA THR A 27 7.36 -8.44 4.98
C THR A 27 8.57 -9.35 4.77
N THR A 28 8.58 -10.17 3.71
CA THR A 28 9.72 -11.04 3.39
C THR A 28 10.88 -10.31 2.73
N GLN A 29 10.61 -9.38 1.81
CA GLN A 29 11.66 -8.69 1.04
C GLN A 29 12.10 -7.37 1.68
N PHE A 30 11.22 -6.72 2.43
CA PHE A 30 11.44 -5.38 2.99
C PHE A 30 11.06 -5.32 4.48
N PRO A 31 11.80 -6.03 5.36
CA PRO A 31 11.48 -6.07 6.79
C PRO A 31 11.51 -4.69 7.46
N ASP A 32 12.30 -3.74 6.94
CA ASP A 32 12.38 -2.36 7.43
C ASP A 32 11.21 -1.46 7.00
N ILE A 33 10.36 -1.91 6.07
CA ILE A 33 9.25 -1.12 5.55
C ILE A 33 7.98 -1.42 6.34
N LYS A 34 7.41 -0.37 6.93
CA LYS A 34 6.19 -0.50 7.70
C LYS A 34 4.99 -0.67 6.77
N PHE A 35 4.38 -1.84 6.80
CA PHE A 35 3.16 -2.15 6.06
C PHE A 35 1.93 -1.93 6.96
N THR A 36 1.06 -0.99 6.59
CA THR A 36 -0.16 -0.65 7.34
C THR A 36 -1.39 -0.95 6.48
N ILE A 37 -2.33 -1.71 7.03
CA ILE A 37 -3.61 -1.98 6.40
C ILE A 37 -4.64 -1.05 7.02
N ILE A 38 -5.35 -0.31 6.18
CA ILE A 38 -6.40 0.62 6.59
C ILE A 38 -7.72 0.07 6.07
N ASP A 39 -8.64 -0.24 6.99
CA ASP A 39 -10.01 -0.59 6.65
C ASP A 39 -10.81 0.71 6.50
N VAL A 40 -11.21 1.05 5.28
CA VAL A 40 -11.88 2.33 5.00
C VAL A 40 -13.31 2.38 5.55
N GLU A 41 -13.93 1.23 5.83
CA GLU A 41 -15.26 1.19 6.47
C GLU A 41 -15.17 1.58 7.95
N GLN A 42 -14.03 1.29 8.59
CA GLN A 42 -13.75 1.68 9.97
C GLN A 42 -13.06 3.05 10.09
N GLN A 43 -12.27 3.43 9.09
CA GLN A 43 -11.41 4.63 9.11
C GLN A 43 -11.71 5.56 7.93
N GLN A 44 -12.98 5.88 7.72
CA GLN A 44 -13.43 6.71 6.59
C GLN A 44 -12.76 8.09 6.56
N GLU A 45 -12.54 8.71 7.71
CA GLU A 45 -11.91 10.03 7.82
C GLU A 45 -10.46 10.00 7.33
N LEU A 46 -9.71 8.96 7.70
CA LEU A 46 -8.33 8.74 7.23
C LEU A 46 -8.29 8.48 5.72
N ALA A 47 -9.22 7.67 5.20
CA ALA A 47 -9.34 7.44 3.76
C ALA A 47 -9.61 8.75 3.00
N ALA A 48 -10.50 9.61 3.52
CA ALA A 48 -10.82 10.91 2.93
C ALA A 48 -9.61 11.87 2.96
N GLN A 49 -8.86 11.91 4.06
CA GLN A 49 -7.62 12.71 4.17
C GLN A 49 -6.58 12.32 3.11
N HIS A 50 -6.54 11.05 2.73
CA HIS A 50 -5.66 10.53 1.67
C HIS A 50 -6.32 10.54 0.26
N LEU A 51 -7.50 11.16 0.11
CA LEU A 51 -8.27 11.21 -1.13
C LEU A 51 -8.54 9.81 -1.71
N VAL A 52 -8.80 8.83 -0.84
CA VAL A 52 -9.10 7.44 -1.22
C VAL A 52 -10.60 7.25 -1.27
N PHE A 53 -11.16 7.39 -2.46
CA PHE A 53 -12.60 7.19 -2.74
C PHE A 53 -12.90 5.90 -3.51
N THR A 54 -11.85 5.14 -3.84
CA THR A 54 -11.96 3.88 -4.58
C THR A 54 -11.02 2.86 -3.97
N LEU A 55 -11.33 1.58 -4.18
CA LEU A 55 -10.56 0.46 -3.63
C LEU A 55 -10.30 -0.58 -4.73
N PRO A 56 -9.23 -1.38 -4.61
CA PRO A 56 -8.10 -1.22 -3.66
C PRO A 56 -7.21 -0.02 -4.01
N VAL A 57 -6.58 0.58 -2.98
CA VAL A 57 -5.52 1.59 -3.16
C VAL A 57 -4.29 1.23 -2.32
N VAL A 58 -3.11 1.33 -2.93
CA VAL A 58 -1.81 1.25 -2.24
C VAL A 58 -1.11 2.60 -2.38
N LEU A 59 -0.65 3.16 -1.26
CA LEU A 59 0.22 4.31 -1.24
C LEU A 59 1.60 3.92 -0.71
N ILE A 60 2.65 4.36 -1.40
CA ILE A 60 4.02 4.31 -0.90
C ILE A 60 4.38 5.70 -0.38
N MET A 61 4.59 5.79 0.92
CA MET A 61 4.95 7.02 1.62
C MET A 61 6.43 6.99 1.96
N VAL A 62 7.15 8.07 1.65
CA VAL A 62 8.56 8.24 2.01
C VAL A 62 8.69 9.57 2.75
N TYR A 63 9.16 9.53 4.01
CA TYR A 63 9.19 10.72 4.89
C TYR A 63 7.84 11.45 4.97
N LYS A 64 6.74 10.70 5.14
CA LYS A 64 5.35 11.20 5.18
C LYS A 64 4.87 11.90 3.90
N LYS A 65 5.60 11.81 2.79
CA LYS A 65 5.16 12.28 1.47
C LYS A 65 4.81 11.10 0.59
N GLU A 66 3.69 11.21 -0.12
CA GLU A 66 3.30 10.24 -1.13
C GLU A 66 4.31 10.25 -2.28
N GLN A 67 4.87 9.08 -2.60
CA GLN A 67 5.76 8.89 -3.75
C GLN A 67 5.07 8.15 -4.88
N TYR A 68 4.29 7.11 -4.54
CA TYR A 68 3.55 6.32 -5.51
C TYR A 68 2.15 6.02 -5.00
N ARG A 69 1.20 6.00 -5.93
CA ARG A 69 -0.20 5.67 -5.71
C ARG A 69 -0.65 4.68 -6.76
N PHE A 70 -1.18 3.55 -6.30
CA PHE A 70 -1.74 2.50 -7.14
C PHE A 70 -3.23 2.39 -6.87
N ILE A 71 -4.05 2.38 -7.93
CA ILE A 71 -5.51 2.47 -7.82
C ILE A 71 -6.13 1.39 -8.72
N LYS A 72 -7.06 0.59 -8.17
CA LYS A 72 -7.89 -0.42 -8.86
C LYS A 72 -7.12 -1.55 -9.57
N SER A 73 -6.34 -1.22 -10.59
CA SER A 73 -5.67 -2.17 -11.49
C SER A 73 -4.17 -2.02 -11.37
N PHE A 74 -3.57 -2.80 -10.48
CA PHE A 74 -2.13 -2.91 -10.32
C PHE A 74 -1.75 -4.32 -9.88
N SER A 75 -0.54 -4.73 -10.22
CA SER A 75 0.03 -6.00 -9.81
C SER A 75 0.87 -5.84 -8.55
N VAL A 76 0.99 -6.91 -7.76
CA VAL A 76 1.91 -6.95 -6.61
C VAL A 76 3.33 -6.59 -7.04
N ASN A 77 3.79 -7.15 -8.17
CA ASN A 77 5.12 -6.88 -8.71
C ASN A 77 5.38 -5.40 -9.02
N GLU A 78 4.37 -4.64 -9.46
CA GLU A 78 4.55 -3.20 -9.71
C GLU A 78 4.83 -2.43 -8.42
N VAL A 79 4.19 -2.82 -7.32
CA VAL A 79 4.45 -2.23 -6.00
C VAL A 79 5.85 -2.59 -5.52
N ILE A 80 6.24 -3.86 -5.68
CA ILE A 80 7.56 -4.35 -5.28
C ILE A 80 8.67 -3.65 -6.07
N ASP A 81 8.57 -3.52 -7.39
CA ASP A 81 9.53 -2.80 -8.24
C ASP A 81 9.78 -1.36 -7.74
N LYS A 82 8.71 -0.65 -7.37
CA LYS A 82 8.85 0.72 -6.83
C LYS A 82 9.48 0.74 -5.44
N LEU A 83 9.19 -0.24 -4.59
CA LEU A 83 9.84 -0.37 -3.29
C LEU A 83 11.33 -0.67 -3.42
N GLU A 84 11.71 -1.61 -4.29
CA GLU A 84 13.12 -1.94 -4.57
C GLU A 84 13.87 -0.70 -5.04
N ARG A 85 13.31 0.01 -6.03
CA ARG A 85 13.92 1.24 -6.56
C ARG A 85 14.09 2.31 -5.48
N LEU A 86 13.09 2.51 -4.63
CA LEU A 86 13.17 3.48 -3.53
C LEU A 86 14.22 3.07 -2.50
N GLN A 87 14.26 1.80 -2.09
CA GLN A 87 15.30 1.31 -1.17
C GLN A 87 16.70 1.50 -1.74
N GLN A 88 16.92 1.18 -3.02
CA GLN A 88 18.22 1.36 -3.68
C GLN A 88 18.68 2.82 -3.70
N LEU A 89 17.77 3.77 -3.89
CA LEU A 89 18.08 5.20 -3.93
C LEU A 89 18.38 5.80 -2.54
N MET A 90 17.92 5.15 -1.47
CA MET A 90 18.11 5.60 -0.08
C MET A 90 19.19 4.81 0.66
N ARG A 91 19.88 3.90 -0.02
CA ARG A 91 20.96 3.08 0.53
C ARG A 91 22.32 3.76 0.37
#